data_AF-A0A4P9Z8Y9-F1
#
_entry.id   AF-A0A4P9Z8Y9-F1
#
_cell.length_a   1.000
_cell.length_b   1.000
_cell.length_c   1.000
_cell.angle_alpha   90.00
_cell.angle_beta   90.00
_cell.angle_gamma   90.00
#
_symmetry.space_group_name_H-M   'P 1'
#
loop_
_entity.id
_entity.type
_entity.pdbx_description
1 polymer ?
#
loop_
_entity_poly.entity_id
_entity_poly.type
_entity_poly.pdbx_seq_one_letter_code
_entity_poly.pdbx_strand_id
1 'polypeptide(L)'
;MDNEDHLLRRMQIKVLYSFDNNPTVFLSRSKSQFAVKLAQIDSGDDSQVLTLGAVDLRNCVHQIVNSSPENFKLNTEDYAVYYMDITEQPDEPFVANGIMSALLASSNLDLVPGRVCQNLSASILFGDRPNASSLTLEIRLKFHVLKRSDGASAKPAPEAESTVRGNSYTSHSNSNNNSNNTFRPHADAGRPRWRPEQ
;
A
#
# COMPACT_ATOMS: atom_id res chain seq x y z
N MET A 1 -28.95 11.09 5.54
CA MET A 1 -28.92 10.03 4.51
C MET A 1 -29.34 10.69 3.21
N ASP A 2 -28.55 10.92 2.17
CA ASP A 2 -27.14 10.68 1.86
C ASP A 2 -26.83 11.59 0.66
N ASN A 3 -25.89 12.52 0.77
CA ASN A 3 -25.45 13.34 -0.37
C ASN A 3 -24.11 12.84 -0.95
N GLU A 4 -23.50 11.83 -0.34
CA GLU A 4 -22.24 11.22 -0.80
C GLU A 4 -22.44 10.07 -1.80
N ASP A 5 -23.63 9.46 -1.85
CA ASP A 5 -23.91 8.33 -2.76
C ASP A 5 -23.98 8.75 -4.23
N HIS A 6 -24.22 10.04 -4.51
CA HIS A 6 -24.25 10.56 -5.88
C HIS A 6 -22.84 10.70 -6.52
N LEU A 7 -21.76 10.49 -5.76
CA LEU A 7 -20.38 10.55 -6.25
C LEU A 7 -19.78 9.17 -6.55
N LEU A 8 -20.47 8.07 -6.22
CA LEU A 8 -19.97 6.71 -6.45
C LEU A 8 -20.58 6.11 -7.72
N ARG A 9 -19.71 5.71 -8.66
CA ARG A 9 -20.14 5.06 -9.89
C ARG A 9 -19.42 3.75 -10.12
N ARG A 10 -20.18 2.72 -10.50
CA ARG A 10 -19.63 1.41 -10.86
C ARG A 10 -19.01 1.49 -12.25
N MET A 11 -17.71 1.22 -12.36
CA MET A 11 -16.97 1.26 -13.62
C MET A 11 -15.99 0.10 -13.73
N GLN A 12 -15.65 -0.28 -14.96
CA GLN A 12 -14.50 -1.14 -15.20
C GLN A 12 -13.21 -0.33 -15.06
N ILE A 13 -12.15 -0.97 -14.58
CA ILE A 13 -10.85 -0.35 -14.37
C ILE A 13 -9.91 -0.79 -15.48
N LYS A 14 -9.28 0.18 -16.13
CA LYS A 14 -8.30 0.00 -17.21
C LYS A 14 -6.97 0.53 -16.72
N VAL A 15 -6.00 -0.35 -16.48
CA VAL A 15 -4.69 0.05 -15.99
C VAL A 15 -3.67 -0.10 -17.11
N LEU A 16 -3.14 1.04 -17.56
CA LEU A 16 -1.95 1.10 -18.42
C LEU A 16 -0.73 1.04 -17.51
N TYR A 17 0.20 0.12 -17.77
CA TYR A 17 1.39 -0.02 -16.92
C TYR A 17 2.66 -0.29 -17.71
N SER A 18 3.79 0.15 -17.17
CA SER A 18 5.12 -0.09 -17.72
C SER A 18 6.13 -0.36 -16.60
N PHE A 19 7.32 -0.84 -17.00
CA PHE A 19 8.43 -1.13 -16.09
C PHE A 19 9.63 -0.26 -16.44
N ASP A 20 10.25 0.34 -15.44
CA ASP A 20 11.50 1.09 -15.57
C ASP A 20 11.48 2.08 -16.75
N ASN A 21 12.49 2.04 -17.61
CA ASN A 21 12.57 2.84 -18.82
C ASN A 21 12.16 2.02 -20.07
N ASN A 22 11.41 0.93 -19.88
CA ASN A 22 10.92 0.13 -20.99
C ASN A 22 9.83 0.93 -21.76
N PRO A 23 9.97 1.09 -23.08
CA PRO A 23 8.96 1.78 -23.89
C PRO A 23 7.64 1.02 -24.01
N THR A 24 7.61 -0.28 -23.69
CA THR A 24 6.39 -1.08 -23.77
C THR A 24 5.41 -0.71 -22.67
N VAL A 25 4.20 -0.34 -23.08
CA VAL A 25 3.04 -0.13 -22.20
C VAL A 25 2.11 -1.33 -22.34
N PHE A 26 1.82 -1.98 -21.21
CA PHE A 26 0.88 -3.06 -21.08
C PHE A 26 -0.49 -2.54 -20.63
N LEU A 27 -1.53 -3.35 -20.86
CA LEU A 27 -2.91 -2.97 -20.57
C LEU A 27 -3.64 -4.08 -19.83
N SER A 28 -3.99 -3.83 -18.57
CA SER A 28 -4.86 -4.69 -17.78
C SER A 28 -6.29 -4.13 -17.77
N ARG A 29 -7.29 -5.00 -17.96
CA ARG A 29 -8.72 -4.65 -17.87
C ARG A 29 -9.40 -5.49 -16.80
N SER A 30 -10.16 -4.84 -15.94
CA SER A 30 -10.93 -5.52 -14.91
C SER A 30 -12.03 -6.40 -15.52
N LYS A 31 -12.25 -7.59 -14.93
CA LYS A 31 -13.46 -8.38 -15.22
C LYS A 31 -14.66 -7.88 -14.41
N SER A 32 -14.43 -7.43 -13.18
CA SER A 32 -15.42 -6.84 -12.28
C SER A 32 -15.50 -5.32 -12.43
N GLN A 33 -16.61 -4.75 -11.97
CA GLN A 33 -16.76 -3.30 -11.80
C GLN A 33 -16.44 -2.90 -10.36
N PHE A 34 -15.83 -1.73 -10.19
CA PHE A 34 -15.44 -1.16 -8.90
C PHE A 34 -16.23 0.11 -8.63
N ALA A 35 -16.46 0.42 -7.34
CA ALA A 35 -17.02 1.70 -6.94
C ALA A 35 -15.95 2.77 -7.08
N VAL A 36 -16.20 3.76 -7.94
CA VAL A 36 -15.29 4.86 -8.26
C VAL A 36 -15.88 6.15 -7.71
N LYS A 37 -15.11 6.87 -6.90
CA LYS A 37 -15.47 8.22 -6.44
C LYS A 37 -15.22 9.21 -7.56
N LEU A 38 -16.19 10.02 -7.91
CA LEU A 38 -16.10 10.98 -9.01
C LEU A 38 -15.78 12.39 -8.50
N ALA A 39 -14.98 13.11 -9.29
CA ALA A 39 -14.75 14.54 -9.14
C ALA A 39 -14.68 15.17 -10.53
N GLN A 40 -15.07 16.44 -10.64
CA GLN A 40 -14.89 17.22 -11.85
C GLN A 40 -13.89 18.33 -11.55
N ILE A 41 -12.93 18.53 -12.45
CA ILE A 41 -12.00 19.64 -12.38
C ILE A 41 -12.08 20.47 -13.66
N ASP A 42 -12.00 21.79 -13.50
CA ASP A 42 -11.90 22.70 -14.62
C ASP A 42 -10.44 22.73 -15.08
N SER A 43 -10.16 22.18 -16.26
CA SER A 43 -8.87 22.38 -16.91
C SER A 43 -8.81 23.84 -17.35
N GLY A 44 -8.01 24.65 -16.68
CA GLY A 44 -8.02 26.12 -16.75
C GLY A 44 -7.71 26.78 -18.11
N ASP A 45 -7.70 26.04 -19.22
CA ASP A 45 -7.27 26.57 -20.53
C ASP A 45 -8.21 26.28 -21.71
N ASP A 46 -9.37 25.67 -21.50
CA ASP A 46 -10.50 25.63 -22.44
C ASP A 46 -11.62 24.87 -21.74
N SER A 47 -12.89 25.22 -21.96
CA SER A 47 -14.08 24.79 -21.18
C SER A 47 -14.40 23.26 -21.14
N GLN A 48 -13.42 22.38 -21.32
CA GLN A 48 -13.53 20.95 -21.06
C GLN A 48 -13.40 20.66 -19.56
N VAL A 49 -14.52 20.29 -18.97
CA VAL A 49 -14.57 19.70 -17.63
C VAL A 49 -13.99 18.29 -17.69
N LEU A 50 -12.84 18.08 -17.02
CA LEU A 50 -12.26 16.76 -16.89
C LEU A 50 -12.98 16.02 -15.76
N THR A 51 -13.59 14.88 -16.08
CA THR A 51 -14.16 13.99 -15.07
C THR A 51 -13.10 13.00 -14.59
N LEU A 52 -12.75 13.12 -13.32
CA LEU A 52 -11.84 12.25 -12.61
C LEU A 52 -12.63 11.19 -11.85
N GLY A 53 -11.99 10.05 -11.66
CA GLY A 53 -12.42 9.03 -10.73
C GLY A 53 -11.29 8.62 -9.80
N ALA A 54 -11.59 8.15 -8.59
CA ALA A 54 -10.61 7.59 -7.69
C ALA A 54 -10.99 6.16 -7.26
N VAL A 55 -9.99 5.30 -7.17
CA VAL A 55 -10.11 3.91 -6.72
C VAL A 55 -8.89 3.54 -5.87
N ASP A 56 -9.03 2.52 -5.04
CA ASP A 56 -7.92 1.97 -4.26
C ASP A 56 -6.84 1.36 -5.16
N LEU A 57 -5.61 1.85 -5.02
CA LEU A 57 -4.41 1.40 -5.74
C LEU A 57 -4.17 -0.10 -5.57
N ARG A 58 -4.48 -0.66 -4.39
CA ARG A 58 -4.35 -2.10 -4.14
C ARG A 58 -5.18 -2.92 -5.12
N ASN A 59 -6.38 -2.47 -5.49
CA ASN A 59 -7.21 -3.15 -6.49
C ASN A 59 -6.57 -3.14 -7.87
N CYS A 60 -5.93 -2.03 -8.26
CA CYS A 60 -5.21 -1.92 -9.52
C CYS A 60 -4.02 -2.89 -9.59
N VAL A 61 -3.22 -2.95 -8.53
CA VAL A 61 -2.04 -3.82 -8.44
C VAL A 61 -2.47 -5.30 -8.45
N HIS A 62 -3.43 -5.69 -7.61
CA HIS A 62 -3.96 -7.07 -7.59
C HIS A 62 -4.46 -7.50 -8.97
N GLN A 63 -5.20 -6.63 -9.66
CA GLN A 63 -5.70 -6.92 -11.00
C GLN A 63 -4.56 -7.16 -11.98
N ILE A 64 -3.55 -6.29 -12.01
CA ILE A 64 -2.42 -6.41 -12.93
C ILE A 64 -1.69 -7.74 -12.70
N VAL A 65 -1.31 -8.04 -11.45
CA VAL A 65 -0.59 -9.27 -11.08
C VAL A 65 -1.41 -10.51 -11.45
N ASN A 66 -2.71 -10.51 -11.21
CA ASN A 66 -3.59 -11.63 -11.57
C ASN A 66 -3.79 -11.79 -13.08
N SER A 67 -3.73 -10.69 -13.85
CA SER A 67 -3.95 -10.70 -15.29
C SER A 67 -2.69 -10.98 -16.12
N SER A 68 -1.50 -10.71 -15.57
CA SER A 68 -0.21 -10.87 -16.25
C SER A 68 0.89 -11.30 -15.26
N PRO A 69 0.73 -12.45 -14.57
CA PRO A 69 1.69 -12.91 -13.56
C PRO A 69 3.10 -13.12 -14.12
N GLU A 70 3.23 -13.43 -15.41
CA GLU A 70 4.50 -13.62 -16.12
C GLU A 70 5.39 -12.36 -16.14
N ASN A 71 4.79 -11.18 -15.97
CA ASN A 71 5.52 -9.91 -15.92
C ASN A 71 6.16 -9.65 -14.54
N PHE A 72 5.89 -10.48 -13.53
CA PHE A 72 6.34 -10.27 -12.15
C PHE A 72 7.10 -11.49 -11.61
N LYS A 73 8.32 -11.27 -11.13
CA LYS A 73 9.13 -12.29 -10.45
C LYS A 73 9.02 -12.14 -8.94
N LEU A 74 7.80 -12.29 -8.43
CA LEU A 74 7.44 -12.02 -7.02
C LEU A 74 8.23 -12.80 -5.96
N ASN A 75 8.96 -13.85 -6.35
CA ASN A 75 9.83 -14.62 -5.46
C ASN A 75 11.18 -13.93 -5.23
N THR A 76 11.74 -13.29 -6.25
CA THR A 76 13.11 -12.74 -6.25
C THR A 76 13.14 -11.21 -6.30
N GLU A 77 12.04 -10.59 -6.71
CA GLU A 77 11.92 -9.16 -6.92
C GLU A 77 10.76 -8.58 -6.10
N ASP A 78 10.89 -7.29 -5.80
CA ASP A 78 9.80 -6.41 -5.39
C ASP A 78 9.73 -5.24 -6.37
N TYR A 79 8.70 -4.39 -6.25
CA TYR A 79 8.47 -3.33 -7.21
C TYR A 79 8.10 -2.05 -6.48
N ALA A 80 8.81 -0.94 -6.73
CA ALA A 80 8.30 0.36 -6.34
C ALA A 80 7.15 0.73 -7.29
N VAL A 81 6.03 1.18 -6.73
CA VAL A 81 4.81 1.49 -7.46
C VAL A 81 4.66 3.00 -7.56
N TYR A 82 4.37 3.47 -8.76
CA TYR A 82 4.06 4.87 -9.03
C TYR A 82 2.74 4.96 -9.80
N TYR A 83 1.92 5.97 -9.53
CA TYR A 83 0.79 6.35 -10.39
C TYR A 83 1.05 7.70 -11.03
N MET A 84 0.45 7.93 -12.20
CA MET A 84 0.48 9.23 -12.87
C MET A 84 -0.61 10.13 -12.28
N ASP A 85 -0.22 11.25 -11.64
CA ASP A 85 -1.15 12.16 -11.00
C ASP A 85 -1.78 13.12 -12.00
N ILE A 86 -2.93 12.72 -12.52
CA ILE A 86 -3.67 13.49 -13.52
C ILE A 86 -4.30 14.78 -12.95
N THR A 87 -4.27 14.98 -11.63
CA THR A 87 -4.80 16.21 -11.02
C THR A 87 -3.84 17.40 -11.18
N GLU A 88 -2.54 17.12 -11.35
CA GLU A 88 -1.48 18.11 -11.52
C GLU A 88 -1.30 18.44 -13.02
N GLN A 89 -2.24 19.20 -13.57
CA GLN A 89 -2.20 19.65 -14.97
C GLN A 89 -1.24 20.85 -15.14
N PRO A 90 -0.44 20.91 -16.23
CA PRO A 90 -0.39 19.98 -17.38
C PRO A 90 0.65 18.85 -17.25
N ASP A 91 1.47 18.85 -16.21
CA ASP A 91 2.69 18.03 -16.15
C ASP A 91 2.43 16.55 -15.83
N GLU A 92 1.35 16.25 -15.12
CA GLU A 92 0.89 14.91 -14.73
C GLU A 92 2.02 13.98 -14.25
N PRO A 93 2.74 14.35 -13.17
CA PRO A 93 3.92 13.64 -12.74
C PRO A 93 3.59 12.26 -12.19
N PHE A 94 4.59 11.36 -12.20
CA PHE A 94 4.48 10.10 -11.47
C PHE A 94 4.77 10.31 -9.98
N VAL A 95 3.81 9.92 -9.14
CA VAL A 95 3.89 9.99 -7.68
C VAL A 95 4.25 8.62 -7.13
N ALA A 96 5.13 8.57 -6.13
CA ALA A 96 5.60 7.32 -5.52
C ALA A 96 4.67 6.83 -4.40
N ASN A 97 4.37 5.53 -4.36
CA ASN A 97 3.48 4.89 -3.37
C ASN A 97 4.17 3.78 -2.56
N GLY A 98 5.50 3.78 -2.56
CA GLY A 98 6.30 2.77 -1.86
C GLY A 98 6.40 1.45 -2.63
N ILE A 99 6.70 0.37 -1.89
CA ILE A 99 6.93 -0.96 -2.46
C ILE A 99 5.65 -1.79 -2.50
N MET A 100 5.53 -2.61 -3.54
CA MET A 100 4.34 -3.39 -3.85
C MET A 100 4.00 -4.38 -2.74
N SER A 101 4.98 -5.09 -2.16
CA SER A 101 4.71 -6.03 -1.05
C SER A 101 4.08 -5.36 0.17
N ALA A 102 4.58 -4.19 0.57
CA ALA A 102 4.04 -3.41 1.69
C ALA A 102 2.63 -2.89 1.37
N LEU A 103 2.41 -2.39 0.15
CA LEU A 103 1.11 -1.93 -0.31
C LEU A 103 0.06 -3.05 -0.30
N LEU A 104 0.41 -4.25 -0.76
CA LEU A 104 -0.50 -5.39 -0.79
C LEU A 104 -0.80 -5.95 0.61
N ALA A 105 0.13 -5.81 1.56
CA ALA A 105 -0.04 -6.19 2.96
C ALA A 105 -0.80 -5.15 3.79
N SER A 106 -0.83 -3.90 3.33
CA SER A 106 -1.50 -2.79 4.01
C SER A 106 -3.03 -2.95 4.02
N SER A 107 -3.65 -2.48 5.11
CA SER A 107 -5.10 -2.27 5.21
C SER A 107 -5.52 -0.83 4.95
N ASN A 108 -4.57 0.06 4.68
CA ASN A 108 -4.85 1.46 4.38
C ASN A 108 -5.50 1.61 3.01
N LEU A 109 -6.40 2.57 2.88
CA LEU A 109 -7.04 2.90 1.63
C LEU A 109 -6.19 3.94 0.89
N ASP A 110 -5.48 3.51 -0.14
CA ASP A 110 -4.63 4.38 -0.96
C ASP A 110 -5.35 4.74 -2.27
N LEU A 111 -6.11 5.84 -2.25
CA LEU A 111 -6.86 6.29 -3.42
C LEU A 111 -5.94 6.90 -4.47
N VAL A 112 -6.06 6.44 -5.71
CA VAL A 112 -5.36 7.01 -6.87
C VAL A 112 -6.35 7.55 -7.90
N PRO A 113 -6.07 8.73 -8.49
CA PRO A 113 -6.91 9.33 -9.50
C PRO A 113 -6.74 8.64 -10.86
N GLY A 114 -7.80 8.65 -11.65
CA GLY A 114 -7.86 8.14 -13.01
C GLY A 114 -8.85 8.92 -13.86
N ARG A 115 -8.70 8.84 -15.17
CA ARG A 115 -9.57 9.53 -16.13
C ARG A 115 -10.83 8.70 -16.36
N VAL A 116 -11.99 9.33 -16.29
CA VAL A 116 -13.23 8.68 -16.72
C VAL A 116 -13.34 8.75 -18.24
N CYS A 117 -13.27 7.60 -18.89
CA CYS A 117 -13.33 7.47 -20.34
C CYS A 117 -14.63 6.80 -20.78
N GLN A 118 -15.26 7.31 -21.84
CA GLN A 118 -16.34 6.59 -22.53
C GLN A 118 -15.75 5.55 -23.49
N ASN A 119 -16.13 4.29 -23.35
CA ASN A 119 -15.73 3.21 -24.26
C ASN A 119 -16.68 3.10 -25.45
N LEU A 120 -16.72 4.13 -26.30
CA LEU A 120 -17.56 4.11 -27.51
C LEU A 120 -17.25 2.91 -28.42
N SER A 121 -15.98 2.53 -28.54
CA SER A 121 -15.58 1.41 -29.40
C SER A 121 -16.02 0.05 -28.86
N ALA A 122 -16.17 -0.11 -27.54
CA ALA A 122 -16.54 -1.40 -26.97
C ALA A 122 -18.03 -1.71 -27.14
N SER A 123 -18.91 -0.72 -27.00
CA SER A 123 -20.35 -0.90 -27.25
C SER A 123 -20.63 -1.20 -28.73
N ILE A 124 -19.92 -0.55 -29.64
CA ILE A 124 -20.07 -0.74 -31.09
C ILE A 124 -19.50 -2.11 -31.54
N LEU A 125 -18.33 -2.51 -31.04
CA LEU A 125 -17.66 -3.73 -31.52
C LEU A 125 -18.10 -5.01 -30.80
N PHE A 126 -18.54 -4.92 -29.54
CA PHE A 126 -18.84 -6.10 -28.72
C PHE A 126 -20.30 -6.19 -28.26
N GLY A 127 -21.15 -5.26 -28.69
CA GLY A 127 -22.56 -5.15 -28.32
C GLY A 127 -22.78 -4.82 -26.84
N ASP A 128 -24.05 -4.62 -26.46
CA ASP A 128 -24.45 -4.42 -25.07
C ASP A 128 -24.31 -5.73 -24.28
N ARG A 129 -23.10 -6.05 -23.84
CA ARG A 129 -22.90 -7.12 -22.86
C ARG A 129 -23.43 -6.64 -21.51
N PRO A 130 -24.08 -7.50 -20.72
CA PRO A 130 -24.70 -7.13 -19.44
C PRO A 130 -23.72 -6.58 -18.38
N ASN A 131 -22.41 -6.70 -18.62
CA ASN A 131 -21.35 -6.18 -17.74
C ASN A 131 -20.40 -5.17 -18.44
N ALA A 132 -20.64 -4.83 -19.71
CA ALA A 132 -19.86 -3.80 -20.39
C ALA A 132 -20.28 -2.44 -19.83
N SER A 133 -19.40 -1.83 -19.03
CA SER A 133 -19.64 -0.46 -18.58
C SER A 133 -19.35 0.48 -19.75
N SER A 134 -20.31 1.36 -20.07
CA SER A 134 -20.09 2.44 -21.05
C SER A 134 -18.96 3.38 -20.61
N LEU A 135 -18.63 3.38 -19.32
CA LEU A 135 -17.55 4.15 -18.71
C LEU A 135 -16.45 3.25 -18.13
N THR A 136 -15.21 3.65 -18.32
CA THR A 136 -14.05 3.05 -17.65
C THR A 136 -13.26 4.11 -16.90
N LEU A 137 -12.65 3.70 -15.80
CA LEU A 137 -11.61 4.48 -15.16
C LEU A 137 -10.25 4.05 -15.73
N GLU A 138 -9.58 4.94 -16.46
CA GLU A 138 -8.22 4.74 -16.93
C GLU A 138 -7.21 5.25 -15.91
N ILE A 139 -6.27 4.39 -15.51
CA ILE A 139 -5.18 4.70 -14.58
C ILE A 139 -3.87 4.33 -15.24
N ARG A 140 -2.84 5.15 -15.07
CA ARG A 140 -1.47 4.84 -15.48
C ARG A 140 -0.61 4.55 -14.26
N LEU A 141 0.00 3.38 -14.26
CA LEU A 141 0.98 2.97 -13.26
C LEU A 141 2.35 2.77 -13.90
N LYS A 142 3.38 2.91 -13.09
CA LYS A 142 4.75 2.57 -13.44
C LYS A 142 5.34 1.75 -12.31
N PHE A 143 6.06 0.68 -12.67
CA PHE A 143 6.75 -0.17 -11.73
C PHE A 143 8.26 0.01 -11.90
N HIS A 144 8.99 0.08 -10.80
CA HIS A 144 10.46 0.03 -10.81
C HIS A 144 10.94 -1.24 -10.13
N VAL A 145 11.79 -2.02 -10.81
CA VAL A 145 12.22 -3.33 -10.31
C VAL A 145 13.22 -3.17 -9.16
N LEU A 146 12.92 -3.78 -8.02
CA LEU A 146 13.78 -3.85 -6.86
C LEU A 146 14.22 -5.31 -6.67
N LYS A 147 15.54 -5.56 -6.66
CA LYS A 147 16.04 -6.89 -6.32
C LYS A 147 15.90 -7.12 -4.82
N ARG A 148 15.32 -8.24 -4.41
CA ARG A 148 15.41 -8.66 -3.00
C ARG A 148 16.85 -9.06 -2.73
N SER A 149 17.44 -8.50 -1.68
CA SER A 149 18.71 -9.00 -1.19
C SER A 149 18.48 -10.36 -0.52
N ASP A 150 19.05 -11.41 -1.09
CA ASP A 150 19.19 -12.71 -0.43
C ASP A 150 20.13 -12.52 0.77
N GLY A 151 19.60 -12.06 1.91
CA GLY A 151 20.37 -11.93 3.14
C GLY A 151 20.16 -10.64 3.90
N ALA A 152 19.01 -10.51 4.56
CA ALA A 152 19.08 -10.10 5.96
C ALA A 152 19.54 -11.32 6.76
N SER A 153 20.84 -11.64 6.70
CA SER A 153 21.44 -12.47 7.73
C SER A 153 21.19 -11.76 9.05
N ALA A 154 20.39 -12.37 9.90
CA ALA A 154 20.31 -12.00 11.30
C ALA A 154 21.75 -11.90 11.81
N LYS A 155 22.19 -10.71 12.24
CA LYS A 155 23.45 -10.56 12.96
C LYS A 155 23.41 -11.57 14.12
N PRO A 156 24.37 -12.50 14.26
CA PRO A 156 24.52 -13.24 15.49
C PRO A 156 24.80 -12.22 16.59
N ALA A 157 24.10 -12.33 17.71
CA ALA A 157 24.45 -11.60 18.92
C ALA A 157 25.92 -11.90 19.27
N PRO A 158 26.69 -10.93 19.83
CA PRO A 158 28.05 -11.23 20.23
C PRO A 158 28.01 -12.27 21.36
N GLU A 159 28.50 -13.47 21.07
CA GLU A 159 28.83 -14.47 22.08
C GLU A 159 29.95 -13.90 22.96
N ALA A 160 29.69 -13.83 24.26
CA ALA A 160 30.68 -13.45 25.24
C ALA A 160 31.77 -14.55 25.32
N GLU A 161 32.93 -14.29 24.74
CA GLU A 161 34.11 -15.12 24.89
C GLU A 161 34.54 -15.18 26.35
N SER A 162 34.48 -16.37 26.92
CA SER A 162 35.05 -16.73 28.20
C SER A 162 36.56 -16.93 28.04
N THR A 163 37.36 -15.95 28.44
CA THR A 163 38.81 -16.11 28.55
C THR A 163 39.19 -16.54 29.97
N VAL A 164 39.63 -17.79 30.11
CA VAL A 164 40.33 -18.30 31.29
C VAL A 164 41.83 -18.17 31.05
N ARG A 165 42.52 -17.30 31.81
CA ARG A 165 43.96 -17.42 32.12
C ARG A 165 44.23 -16.89 33.53
N GLY A 166 44.93 -17.70 34.33
CA GLY A 166 45.07 -17.53 35.77
C GLY A 166 46.38 -16.92 36.27
N ASN A 167 46.56 -17.16 37.58
CA ASN A 167 47.63 -16.78 38.52
C ASN A 167 47.51 -15.34 39.06
N SER A 168 47.65 -15.03 40.35
CA SER A 168 48.05 -15.79 41.55
C SER A 168 47.92 -14.85 42.78
N TYR A 169 47.64 -15.44 43.95
CA TYR A 169 47.86 -14.98 45.35
C TYR A 169 48.04 -13.48 45.67
N THR A 170 47.19 -12.90 46.53
CA THR A 170 47.46 -12.69 47.97
C THR A 170 46.37 -11.85 48.65
N SER A 171 46.22 -12.13 49.93
CA SER A 171 45.31 -11.65 50.97
C SER A 171 45.10 -10.13 51.04
N HIS A 172 43.91 -9.68 51.47
CA HIS A 172 43.70 -8.91 52.72
C HIS A 172 42.19 -8.72 53.01
N SER A 173 41.88 -8.84 54.30
CA SER A 173 40.63 -8.62 55.04
C SER A 173 39.89 -7.32 54.69
N ASN A 174 38.55 -7.29 54.76
CA ASN A 174 37.81 -6.99 56.01
C ASN A 174 36.28 -6.96 55.81
N SER A 175 35.60 -7.29 56.91
CA SER A 175 34.17 -7.25 57.26
C SER A 175 33.27 -6.20 56.56
N ASN A 176 32.02 -6.54 56.20
CA ASN A 176 30.85 -6.43 57.09
C ASN A 176 29.49 -6.61 56.38
N ASN A 177 28.61 -7.35 57.05
CA ASN A 177 27.14 -7.25 57.19
C ASN A 177 26.25 -7.10 55.92
N ASN A 178 25.46 -8.12 55.59
CA ASN A 178 24.17 -8.50 56.22
C ASN A 178 23.03 -7.52 55.86
N SER A 179 22.10 -7.93 54.99
CA SER A 179 20.71 -8.19 55.39
C SER A 179 19.82 -8.51 54.18
N ASN A 180 19.01 -9.55 54.38
CA ASN A 180 17.89 -9.97 53.55
C ASN A 180 16.85 -8.85 53.39
N ASN A 181 16.16 -8.80 52.25
CA ASN A 181 14.70 -8.86 52.28
C ASN A 181 14.10 -9.21 50.92
N THR A 182 13.56 -10.42 50.88
CA THR A 182 12.51 -10.91 49.99
C THR A 182 11.22 -10.13 50.24
N PHE A 183 10.60 -9.56 49.20
CA PHE A 183 9.20 -9.14 49.26
C PHE A 183 8.45 -9.69 48.04
N ARG A 184 7.48 -10.56 48.32
CA ARG A 184 6.49 -11.07 47.36
C ARG A 184 5.22 -10.20 47.45
N PRO A 185 4.41 -10.13 46.38
CA PRO A 185 3.28 -9.21 46.30
C PRO A 185 2.05 -9.75 47.03
N HIS A 186 1.23 -8.86 47.58
CA HIS A 186 -0.09 -9.15 48.12
C HIS A 186 -1.16 -8.51 47.26
N ALA A 187 -2.18 -9.30 46.91
CA ALA A 187 -3.40 -8.87 46.25
C ALA A 187 -4.35 -8.17 47.23
N ASP A 188 -5.16 -7.25 46.70
CA ASP A 188 -6.64 -7.27 46.71
C ASP A 188 -7.31 -5.90 46.95
N ALA A 189 -8.48 -5.77 46.31
CA ALA A 189 -9.66 -4.97 46.61
C ALA A 189 -9.67 -3.45 46.35
N GLY A 190 -10.66 -3.05 45.53
CA GLY A 190 -11.32 -1.73 45.69
C GLY A 190 -11.74 -1.03 44.40
N ARG A 191 -12.90 -1.39 43.83
CA ARG A 191 -13.63 -0.53 42.89
C ARG A 191 -14.24 0.66 43.63
N PRO A 192 -14.45 1.80 42.94
CA PRO A 192 -15.76 2.44 43.05
C PRO A 192 -16.40 2.83 41.71
N ARG A 193 -17.70 3.05 41.88
CA ARG A 193 -18.83 3.20 40.98
C ARG A 193 -18.92 4.63 40.43
N TRP A 194 -19.04 4.80 39.12
CA TRP A 194 -19.32 6.09 38.48
C TRP A 194 -20.83 6.31 38.31
N ARG A 195 -21.28 7.53 38.62
CA ARG A 195 -22.65 8.05 38.44
C ARG A 195 -22.57 9.25 37.47
N PRO A 196 -23.50 9.43 36.52
CA PRO A 196 -23.56 10.63 35.70
C PRO A 196 -24.65 11.60 36.17
N GLU A 197 -24.34 12.90 36.12
CA GLU A 197 -25.20 14.09 36.18
C GLU A 197 -24.44 15.16 35.35
N GLN A 198 -24.99 15.98 34.46
CA GLN A 198 -26.29 16.16 33.80
C GLN A 198 -26.00 16.58 32.35
#